data_AF-A0A4Y2SER0-F1
#
_entry.id   AF-A0A4Y2SER0-F1
#
_cell.length_a   1.000
_cell.length_b   1.000
_cell.length_c   1.000
_cell.angle_alpha   90.00
_cell.angle_beta   90.00
_cell.angle_gamma   90.00
#
_symmetry.space_group_name_H-M   'P 1'
#
loop_
_entity.id
_entity.type
_entity.pdbx_description
1 polymer ?
#
loop_
_entity_poly.entity_id
_entity_poly.type
_entity_poly.pdbx_seq_one_letter_code
_entity_poly.pdbx_strand_id
1 'polypeptide(L)'
;MVSKLHVLPKAFSAIQRVNTEELSHLSEAEIRPLLPCLVRMALCAPLDQTWEWAQKRKVILQLLSGIEVVNSLVALLSIDFHALEVDVRKEQQRCRLGPSAGESALISSSPNGLALEFERSDAARRLRLFLSELLSVMAQIKEGNIDGVQNAELFESIVYLDEIADVLCIAQAELPGLLYIPDIAEALLHIPNGIYLLCRLVANSPDSFQEVCATLITNGDKQDEDSPSGKMRIQALRTLCQMNKAEILSVRGKA
;
A
#
# COMPACT_ATOMS: atom_id res chain seq x y z
N MET A 1 -1.45 -19.07 13.83
CA MET A 1 -0.73 -17.92 14.44
C MET A 1 -1.75 -16.83 14.69
N VAL A 2 -1.79 -16.27 15.90
CA VAL A 2 -2.66 -15.13 16.20
C VAL A 2 -2.13 -13.93 15.42
N SER A 3 -2.85 -13.48 14.40
CA SER A 3 -2.50 -12.33 13.58
C SER A 3 -2.42 -11.10 14.48
N LYS A 4 -1.20 -10.65 14.79
CA LYS A 4 -1.02 -9.39 15.51
C LYS A 4 -1.50 -8.29 14.58
N LEU A 5 -2.53 -7.55 14.97
CA LEU A 5 -3.00 -6.40 14.19
C LEU A 5 -1.85 -5.42 14.00
N HIS A 6 -1.45 -5.23 12.75
CA HIS A 6 -0.32 -4.39 12.39
C HIS A 6 -0.68 -2.89 12.43
N VAL A 7 -1.94 -2.58 12.15
CA VAL A 7 -2.52 -1.26 12.39
C VAL A 7 -3.56 -1.41 13.48
N LEU A 8 -3.33 -0.75 14.62
CA LEU A 8 -4.26 -0.81 15.74
C LEU A 8 -5.52 0.00 15.46
N PRO A 9 -6.67 -0.37 16.06
CA PRO A 9 -7.91 0.33 15.80
C PRO A 9 -7.89 1.80 16.23
N LYS A 10 -7.20 2.09 17.34
CA LYS A 10 -6.98 3.47 17.80
C LYS A 10 -6.14 4.27 16.79
N ALA A 11 -5.12 3.65 16.19
CA ALA A 11 -4.24 4.29 15.23
C ALA A 11 -5.00 4.60 13.93
N PHE A 12 -5.78 3.63 13.43
CA PHE A 12 -6.64 3.82 12.25
C PHE A 12 -7.71 4.90 12.49
N SER A 13 -8.37 4.86 13.64
CA SER A 13 -9.37 5.86 14.05
C SER A 13 -8.79 7.28 14.10
N ALA A 14 -7.58 7.42 14.67
CA ALA A 14 -6.90 8.70 14.80
C ALA A 14 -6.50 9.27 13.45
N ILE A 15 -5.94 8.46 12.54
CA ILE A 15 -5.56 8.91 11.20
C ILE A 15 -6.78 9.23 10.32
N GLN A 16 -7.84 8.42 10.38
CA GLN A 16 -9.06 8.62 9.61
C GLN A 16 -9.74 9.95 9.91
N ARG A 17 -9.72 10.39 11.18
CA ARG A 17 -10.31 11.68 11.60
C ARG A 17 -9.30 12.82 11.60
N VAL A 18 -8.03 12.53 11.29
CA VAL A 18 -6.91 13.45 11.44
C VAL A 18 -6.93 14.08 12.85
N ASN A 19 -7.12 13.24 13.87
CA ASN A 19 -7.13 13.64 15.27
C ASN A 19 -5.70 13.70 15.80
N THR A 20 -5.11 14.89 15.75
CA THR A 20 -3.71 15.12 16.13
C THR A 20 -3.42 14.91 17.60
N GLU A 21 -4.43 15.04 18.47
CA GLU A 21 -4.30 14.74 19.90
C GLU A 21 -4.14 13.24 20.13
N GLU A 22 -5.03 12.42 19.56
CA GLU A 22 -4.92 10.96 19.63
C GLU A 22 -3.63 10.45 18.97
N LEU A 23 -3.24 11.01 17.83
CA LEU A 23 -1.99 10.67 17.14
C LEU A 23 -0.76 10.93 18.03
N SER A 24 -0.79 11.98 18.87
CA SER A 24 0.33 12.32 19.76
C SER A 24 0.52 11.36 20.94
N HIS A 25 -0.50 10.56 21.26
CA HIS A 25 -0.45 9.54 22.30
C HIS A 25 -0.06 8.15 21.78
N LEU A 26 0.12 8.00 20.47
CA LEU A 26 0.58 6.75 19.89
C LEU A 26 2.08 6.57 20.15
N SER A 27 2.48 5.34 20.47
CA SER A 27 3.89 4.98 20.52
C SER A 27 4.51 4.97 19.12
N GLU A 28 5.84 5.02 19.03
CA GLU A 28 6.57 4.99 17.75
C GLU A 28 6.18 3.78 16.89
N ALA A 29 6.01 2.60 17.50
CA ALA A 29 5.57 1.39 16.81
C ALA A 29 4.13 1.49 16.27
N GLU A 30 3.27 2.27 16.92
CA GLU A 30 1.88 2.49 16.51
C GLU A 30 1.75 3.58 15.43
N ILE A 31 2.68 4.56 15.43
CA ILE A 31 2.79 5.60 14.41
C ILE A 31 3.44 5.08 13.13
N ARG A 32 4.44 4.19 13.24
CA ARG A 32 5.20 3.60 12.12
C ARG A 32 4.37 3.25 10.89
N PRO A 33 3.22 2.57 10.99
CA PRO A 33 2.42 2.21 9.82
C PRO A 33 1.75 3.40 9.11
N LEU A 34 1.62 4.55 9.77
CA LEU A 34 0.93 5.75 9.29
C LEU A 34 1.88 6.80 8.71
N LEU A 35 3.19 6.57 8.81
CA LEU A 35 4.21 7.55 8.43
C LEU A 35 4.09 8.04 6.98
N PRO A 36 3.83 7.20 5.95
CA PRO A 36 3.69 7.69 4.58
C PRO A 36 2.64 8.80 4.44
N CYS A 37 1.44 8.58 5.02
CA CYS A 37 0.36 9.55 5.00
C CYS A 37 0.68 10.79 5.84
N LEU A 38 1.26 10.64 7.03
CA LEU A 38 1.65 11.75 7.90
C LEU A 38 2.71 12.64 7.25
N VAL A 39 3.74 12.05 6.63
CA VAL A 39 4.79 12.79 5.92
C VAL A 39 4.19 13.56 4.74
N ARG A 40 3.30 12.94 3.95
CA ARG A 40 2.57 13.63 2.88
C ARG A 40 1.74 14.80 3.38
N MET A 41 0.93 14.59 4.42
CA MET A 41 0.14 15.66 5.04
C MET A 41 1.01 16.82 5.53
N ALA A 42 2.22 16.52 6.01
CA ALA A 42 3.15 17.52 6.51
C ALA A 42 3.88 18.28 5.40
N LEU A 43 4.28 17.61 4.31
CA LEU A 43 5.23 18.15 3.33
C LEU A 43 4.60 18.54 1.99
N CYS A 44 3.54 17.86 1.57
CA CYS A 44 2.83 18.21 0.33
C CYS A 44 2.02 19.50 0.50
N ALA A 45 1.73 20.17 -0.61
CA ALA A 45 0.88 21.35 -0.61
C ALA A 45 -0.51 20.98 -0.08
N PRO A 46 -1.01 21.63 0.97
CA PRO A 46 -2.28 21.25 1.55
C PRO A 46 -3.44 21.76 0.69
N LEU A 47 -4.49 20.95 0.60
CA LEU A 47 -5.76 21.35 -0.01
C LEU A 47 -6.50 22.37 0.87
N ASP A 48 -6.29 22.28 2.18
CA ASP A 48 -6.86 23.16 3.20
C ASP A 48 -5.83 24.23 3.63
N GLN A 49 -6.23 25.50 3.57
CA GLN A 49 -5.40 26.65 3.98
C GLN A 49 -5.94 27.34 5.25
N THR A 50 -6.88 26.71 5.95
CA THR A 50 -7.43 27.23 7.20
C THR A 50 -6.38 27.26 8.32
N TRP A 51 -6.64 28.12 9.31
CA TRP A 51 -5.80 28.21 10.49
C TRP A 51 -5.79 26.90 11.30
N GLU A 52 -6.91 26.18 11.32
CA GLU A 52 -7.06 24.90 12.02
C GLU A 52 -6.12 23.85 11.42
N TRP A 53 -6.09 23.76 10.09
CA TRP A 53 -5.14 22.88 9.41
C TRP A 53 -3.69 23.27 9.68
N ALA A 54 -3.36 24.56 9.69
CA ALA A 54 -2.00 25.01 10.00
C ALA A 54 -1.54 24.56 11.40
N GLN A 55 -2.44 24.55 12.40
CA GLN A 55 -2.14 24.01 13.72
C GLN A 55 -1.97 22.49 13.71
N LYS A 56 -2.89 21.75 13.05
CA LYS A 56 -2.78 20.29 12.91
C LYS A 56 -1.48 19.89 12.23
N ARG A 57 -1.11 20.56 11.14
CA ARG A 57 0.14 20.35 10.40
C ARG A 57 1.37 20.56 11.27
N LYS A 58 1.37 21.58 12.15
CA LYS A 58 2.45 21.82 13.10
C LYS A 58 2.62 20.65 14.07
N VAL A 59 1.52 20.11 14.60
CA VAL A 59 1.57 18.92 15.48
C VAL A 59 2.10 17.72 14.70
N ILE A 60 1.63 17.47 13.48
CA ILE A 60 2.14 16.37 12.64
C ILE A 60 3.65 16.52 12.40
N LEU A 61 4.15 17.71 12.07
CA LEU A 61 5.58 17.96 11.90
C LEU A 61 6.38 17.66 13.18
N GLN A 62 5.83 17.95 14.36
CA GLN A 62 6.44 17.59 15.63
C GLN A 62 6.48 16.09 15.85
N LEU A 63 5.40 15.35 15.51
CA LEU A 63 5.35 13.89 15.61
C LEU A 63 6.39 13.21 14.71
N LEU A 64 6.64 13.78 13.53
CA LEU A 64 7.62 13.26 12.58
C LEU A 64 9.08 13.60 12.97
N SER A 65 9.27 14.55 13.90
CA SER A 65 10.59 15.01 14.28
C SER A 65 11.37 13.90 15.00
N GLY A 66 12.59 13.63 14.53
CA GLY A 66 13.48 12.64 15.15
C GLY A 66 13.22 11.19 14.71
N ILE A 67 12.22 10.92 13.87
CA ILE A 67 11.98 9.60 13.29
C ILE A 67 12.86 9.42 12.05
N GLU A 68 13.85 8.52 12.12
CA GLU A 68 14.84 8.32 11.06
C GLU A 68 14.21 7.98 9.69
N VAL A 69 13.19 7.11 9.70
CA VAL A 69 12.49 6.64 8.50
C VAL A 69 11.83 7.78 7.71
N VAL A 70 11.53 8.92 8.35
CA VAL A 70 10.95 10.08 7.67
C VAL A 70 11.88 10.58 6.57
N ASN A 71 13.20 10.53 6.74
CA ASN A 71 14.14 10.96 5.71
C ASN A 71 14.03 10.11 4.44
N SER A 72 13.86 8.79 4.59
CA SER A 72 13.63 7.86 3.48
C SER A 72 12.30 8.15 2.77
N LEU A 73 11.25 8.50 3.51
CA LEU A 73 9.96 8.91 2.95
C LEU A 73 10.05 10.25 2.20
N VAL A 74 10.81 11.22 2.72
CA VAL A 74 11.07 12.49 2.03
C VAL A 74 11.82 12.25 0.71
N ALA A 75 12.79 11.33 0.71
CA ALA A 75 13.49 10.95 -0.52
C ALA A 75 12.53 10.34 -1.56
N LEU A 76 11.56 9.53 -1.15
CA LEU A 76 10.51 9.01 -2.04
C LEU A 76 9.62 10.13 -2.60
N LEU A 77 9.20 11.10 -1.77
CA LEU A 77 8.39 12.24 -2.21
C LEU A 77 9.13 13.21 -3.13
N SER A 78 10.47 13.17 -3.14
CA SER A 78 11.30 14.03 -3.98
C SER A 78 11.50 13.50 -5.41
N ILE A 79 10.92 12.33 -5.72
CA ILE A 79 11.00 11.71 -7.05
C ILE A 79 10.13 12.50 -8.04
N ASP A 80 10.58 12.61 -9.29
CA ASP A 80 9.76 13.13 -10.39
C ASP A 80 8.68 12.10 -10.78
N PHE A 81 7.51 12.21 -10.13
CA PHE A 81 6.38 11.33 -10.39
C PHE A 81 5.77 11.54 -11.77
N HIS A 82 5.95 12.69 -12.41
CA HIS A 82 5.46 12.91 -13.76
C HIS A 82 6.24 12.08 -14.78
N ALA A 83 7.57 12.10 -14.69
CA ALA A 83 8.42 11.23 -15.52
C ALA A 83 8.15 9.74 -15.22
N LEU A 84 8.00 9.38 -13.94
CA LEU A 84 7.70 8.01 -13.54
C LEU A 84 6.34 7.53 -14.07
N GLU A 85 5.31 8.37 -14.05
CA GLU A 85 3.97 8.05 -14.55
C GLU A 85 3.98 7.65 -16.03
N VAL A 86 4.82 8.29 -16.84
CA VAL A 86 5.01 7.93 -18.26
C VAL A 86 5.61 6.53 -18.38
N ASP A 87 6.62 6.20 -17.59
CA ASP A 87 7.26 4.89 -17.61
C ASP A 87 6.32 3.79 -17.10
N VAL A 88 5.53 4.06 -16.05
CA VAL A 88 4.52 3.13 -15.52
C VAL A 88 3.45 2.82 -16.57
N ARG A 89 3.00 3.81 -17.35
CA ARG A 89 2.05 3.58 -18.45
C ARG A 89 2.61 2.66 -19.54
N LYS A 90 3.88 2.87 -19.93
CA LYS A 90 4.56 1.98 -20.88
C LYS A 90 4.65 0.57 -20.33
N GLU A 91 4.99 0.43 -19.05
CA GLU A 91 5.08 -0.88 -18.41
C GLU A 91 3.74 -1.59 -18.32
N GLN A 92 2.66 -0.88 -17.95
CA GLN A 92 1.31 -1.45 -17.96
C GLN A 92 0.90 -1.93 -19.35
N GLN A 93 1.27 -1.19 -20.41
CA GLN A 93 1.02 -1.62 -21.78
C GLN A 93 1.84 -2.86 -22.14
N ARG A 94 3.11 -2.92 -21.72
CA ARG A 94 3.98 -4.10 -21.91
C ARG A 94 3.38 -5.34 -21.23
N CYS A 95 2.97 -5.23 -19.97
CA CYS A 95 2.35 -6.34 -19.23
C CYS A 95 1.10 -6.88 -19.94
N ARG A 96 0.28 -6.02 -20.55
CA ARG A 96 -0.90 -6.44 -21.33
C ARG A 96 -0.58 -7.12 -22.65
N LEU A 97 0.57 -6.82 -23.25
CA LEU A 97 1.02 -7.39 -24.52
C LEU A 97 1.87 -8.67 -24.33
N GLY A 98 2.19 -9.02 -23.09
CA GLY A 98 2.93 -10.22 -22.72
C GLY A 98 4.45 -10.11 -22.87
N PRO A 99 5.19 -11.22 -22.62
CA PRO A 99 6.65 -11.23 -22.55
C PRO A 99 7.38 -10.81 -23.83
N SER A 100 6.71 -10.88 -24.99
CA SER A 100 7.25 -10.50 -26.29
C SER A 100 7.26 -9.00 -26.57
N ALA A 101 6.74 -8.17 -25.67
CA ALA A 101 6.51 -6.74 -25.90
C ALA A 101 7.74 -5.83 -25.72
N GLY A 102 8.94 -6.39 -25.51
CA GLY A 102 10.20 -5.67 -25.37
C GLY A 102 10.71 -5.56 -23.92
N GLU A 103 11.77 -4.77 -23.72
CA GLU A 103 12.37 -4.54 -22.40
C GLU A 103 11.47 -3.70 -21.49
N SER A 104 11.62 -3.86 -20.18
CA SER A 104 10.85 -3.10 -19.19
C SER A 104 11.24 -1.63 -19.20
N ALA A 105 10.24 -0.75 -19.12
CA ALA A 105 10.45 0.71 -19.03
C ALA A 105 10.87 1.14 -17.61
N LEU A 106 10.63 0.28 -16.60
CA LEU A 106 10.94 0.57 -15.20
C LEU A 106 12.31 0.03 -14.79
N ILE A 107 12.67 -1.16 -15.26
CA ILE A 107 13.88 -1.87 -14.85
C ILE A 107 14.67 -2.36 -16.06
N SER A 108 15.99 -2.19 -16.00
CA SER A 108 16.92 -2.88 -16.90
C SER A 108 17.09 -4.32 -16.43
N SER A 109 17.26 -5.27 -17.35
CA SER A 109 17.57 -6.67 -17.01
C SER A 109 18.79 -6.71 -16.08
N SER A 110 18.64 -7.37 -14.95
CA SER A 110 19.67 -7.43 -13.93
C SER A 110 20.04 -8.87 -13.63
N PRO A 111 21.33 -9.15 -13.37
CA PRO A 111 21.79 -10.50 -13.03
C PRO A 111 21.44 -10.93 -11.59
N ASN A 112 20.99 -10.01 -10.73
CA ASN A 112 20.71 -10.26 -9.31
C ASN A 112 19.19 -10.38 -9.05
N GLY A 113 18.81 -11.01 -7.94
CA GLY A 113 17.42 -11.03 -7.46
C GLY A 113 16.90 -9.64 -7.06
N LEU A 114 15.59 -9.45 -7.17
CA LEU A 114 14.92 -8.16 -6.93
C LEU A 114 15.13 -7.65 -5.50
N ALA A 115 15.17 -8.53 -4.51
CA ALA A 115 15.35 -8.13 -3.12
C ALA A 115 16.76 -7.56 -2.88
N LEU A 116 17.79 -8.16 -3.48
CA LEU A 116 19.17 -7.68 -3.36
C LEU A 116 19.38 -6.35 -4.09
N GLU A 117 18.73 -6.19 -5.24
CA GLU A 117 18.71 -4.90 -5.93
C GLU A 117 18.01 -3.83 -5.12
N PHE A 118 16.86 -4.15 -4.52
CA PHE A 118 16.10 -3.22 -3.71
C PHE A 118 16.95 -2.67 -2.56
N GLU A 119 17.66 -3.55 -1.84
CA GLU A 119 18.56 -3.19 -0.75
C GLU A 119 19.60 -2.14 -1.16
N ARG A 120 20.25 -2.36 -2.32
CA ARG A 120 21.38 -1.53 -2.80
C ARG A 120 20.95 -0.28 -3.56
N SER A 121 19.65 -0.12 -3.78
CA SER A 121 19.08 0.94 -4.61
C SER A 121 18.76 2.20 -3.82
N ASP A 122 18.75 3.34 -4.52
CA ASP A 122 18.21 4.58 -4.01
C ASP A 122 16.66 4.58 -4.03
N ALA A 123 16.04 5.63 -3.49
CA ALA A 123 14.58 5.73 -3.40
C ALA A 123 13.89 5.60 -4.77
N ALA A 124 14.45 6.22 -5.82
CA ALA A 124 13.89 6.18 -7.17
C ALA A 124 13.94 4.78 -7.78
N ARG A 125 15.07 4.08 -7.68
CA ARG A 125 15.21 2.72 -8.20
C ARG A 125 14.39 1.72 -7.37
N ARG A 126 14.33 1.86 -6.04
CA ARG A 126 13.44 1.05 -5.17
C ARG A 126 11.98 1.14 -5.60
N LEU A 127 11.51 2.36 -5.85
CA LEU A 127 10.14 2.60 -6.32
C LEU A 127 9.90 1.95 -7.70
N ARG A 128 10.85 2.04 -8.63
CA ARG A 128 10.74 1.40 -9.96
C ARG A 128 10.72 -0.13 -9.87
N LEU A 129 11.58 -0.73 -9.03
CA LEU A 129 11.61 -2.18 -8.79
C LEU A 129 10.27 -2.66 -8.22
N PHE A 130 9.77 -1.98 -7.19
CA PHE A 130 8.47 -2.27 -6.58
C PHE A 130 7.33 -2.20 -7.60
N LEU A 131 7.26 -1.11 -8.38
CA LEU A 131 6.22 -0.93 -9.39
C LEU A 131 6.28 -2.00 -10.47
N SER A 132 7.48 -2.38 -10.92
CA SER A 132 7.64 -3.44 -11.92
C SER A 132 7.03 -4.77 -11.45
N GLU A 133 7.30 -5.16 -10.20
CA GLU A 133 6.78 -6.42 -9.67
C GLU A 133 5.27 -6.33 -9.36
N LEU A 134 4.81 -5.23 -8.74
CA LEU A 134 3.37 -5.02 -8.47
C LEU A 134 2.54 -5.07 -9.75
N LEU A 135 2.96 -4.37 -10.81
CA LEU A 135 2.25 -4.36 -12.09
C LEU A 135 2.26 -5.73 -12.77
N SER A 136 3.34 -6.50 -12.63
CA SER A 136 3.41 -7.87 -13.13
C SER A 136 2.39 -8.75 -12.41
N VAL A 137 2.35 -8.69 -11.07
CA VAL A 137 1.36 -9.43 -10.26
C VAL A 137 -0.06 -9.05 -10.64
N MET A 138 -0.37 -7.76 -10.73
CA MET A 138 -1.69 -7.27 -11.14
C MET A 138 -2.10 -7.79 -12.54
N ALA A 139 -1.16 -7.82 -13.48
CA ALA A 139 -1.43 -8.32 -14.83
C ALA A 139 -1.69 -9.83 -14.85
N GLN A 140 -0.88 -10.62 -14.14
CA GLN A 140 -1.04 -12.07 -14.03
C GLN A 140 -2.40 -12.45 -13.43
N ILE A 141 -2.83 -11.75 -12.40
CA ILE A 141 -4.12 -11.99 -11.72
C ILE A 141 -5.28 -11.64 -12.65
N LYS A 142 -5.16 -10.55 -13.41
CA LYS A 142 -6.18 -10.17 -14.41
C LYS A 142 -6.32 -11.21 -15.54
N GLU A 143 -5.24 -11.90 -15.89
CA GLU A 143 -5.23 -12.99 -16.87
C GLU A 143 -5.66 -14.35 -16.28
N GLY A 144 -5.91 -14.43 -14.96
CA GLY A 144 -6.26 -15.65 -14.27
C GLY A 144 -5.06 -16.58 -13.98
N ASN A 145 -3.83 -16.11 -14.19
CA ASN A 145 -2.60 -16.86 -13.96
C ASN A 145 -2.12 -16.68 -12.51
N ILE A 146 -2.82 -17.32 -11.56
CA ILE A 146 -2.54 -17.20 -10.13
C ILE A 146 -1.25 -17.96 -9.75
N ASP A 147 -0.94 -19.06 -10.44
CA ASP A 147 0.26 -19.87 -10.15
C ASP A 147 1.56 -19.10 -10.44
N GLY A 148 1.53 -18.17 -11.41
CA GLY A 148 2.68 -17.31 -11.74
C GLY A 148 3.03 -16.26 -10.67
N VAL A 149 2.11 -15.98 -9.75
CA VAL A 149 2.27 -14.97 -8.67
C VAL A 149 3.21 -15.47 -7.57
N GLN A 150 3.50 -16.78 -7.52
CA GLN A 150 4.32 -17.41 -6.48
C GLN A 150 5.81 -17.02 -6.50
N ASN A 151 6.27 -16.20 -7.45
CA ASN A 151 7.67 -15.77 -7.57
C ASN A 151 7.88 -14.28 -7.24
N ALA A 152 6.99 -13.68 -6.44
CA ALA A 152 7.05 -12.27 -6.09
C ALA A 152 8.08 -12.02 -4.95
N GLU A 153 9.37 -12.09 -5.31
CA GLU A 153 10.53 -12.07 -4.42
C GLU A 153 10.55 -10.87 -3.46
N LEU A 154 10.18 -9.68 -3.92
CA LEU A 154 10.21 -8.49 -3.05
C LEU A 154 9.19 -8.63 -1.93
N PHE A 155 7.98 -9.08 -2.24
CA PHE A 155 6.86 -9.22 -1.30
C PHE A 155 7.06 -10.35 -0.28
N GLU A 156 7.93 -11.32 -0.58
CA GLU A 156 8.38 -12.36 0.35
C GLU A 156 9.38 -11.85 1.38
N SER A 157 10.10 -10.76 1.09
CA SER A 157 11.15 -10.26 1.96
C SER A 157 10.60 -9.59 3.22
N ILE A 158 10.55 -10.35 4.31
CA ILE A 158 10.11 -9.87 5.63
C ILE A 158 10.99 -8.72 6.14
N VAL A 159 12.28 -8.72 5.80
CA VAL A 159 13.24 -7.69 6.23
C VAL A 159 12.89 -6.32 5.65
N TYR A 160 12.44 -6.28 4.39
CA TYR A 160 12.10 -5.04 3.69
C TYR A 160 10.61 -4.71 3.71
N LEU A 161 9.78 -5.55 4.35
CA LEU A 161 8.31 -5.44 4.29
C LEU A 161 7.78 -4.07 4.72
N ASP A 162 8.42 -3.46 5.72
CA ASP A 162 8.08 -2.13 6.21
C ASP A 162 8.39 -1.01 5.21
N GLU A 163 9.51 -1.12 4.51
CA GLU A 163 9.92 -0.18 3.45
C GLU A 163 9.08 -0.39 2.19
N ILE A 164 8.76 -1.65 1.85
CA ILE A 164 7.87 -1.99 0.74
C ILE A 164 6.47 -1.40 0.99
N ALA A 165 5.96 -1.49 2.22
CA ALA A 165 4.70 -0.86 2.59
C ALA A 165 4.74 0.66 2.44
N ASP A 166 5.86 1.30 2.80
CA ASP A 166 6.06 2.73 2.63
C ASP A 166 6.06 3.13 1.15
N VAL A 167 6.82 2.40 0.32
CA VAL A 167 6.88 2.60 -1.13
C VAL A 167 5.48 2.40 -1.75
N LEU A 168 4.74 1.37 -1.36
CA LEU A 168 3.36 1.13 -1.81
C LEU A 168 2.46 2.33 -1.52
N CYS A 169 2.48 2.84 -0.29
CA CYS A 169 1.61 3.94 0.13
C CYS A 169 1.96 5.25 -0.59
N ILE A 170 3.25 5.56 -0.75
CA ILE A 170 3.69 6.75 -1.49
C ILE A 170 3.35 6.61 -2.99
N ALA A 171 3.67 5.47 -3.60
CA ALA A 171 3.39 5.21 -5.01
C ALA A 171 1.89 5.36 -5.31
N GLN A 172 1.03 4.74 -4.50
CA GLN A 172 -0.42 4.80 -4.71
C GLN A 172 -0.94 6.23 -4.62
N ALA A 173 -0.47 7.01 -3.64
CA ALA A 173 -0.98 8.34 -3.42
C ALA A 173 -0.40 9.40 -4.38
N GLU A 174 0.75 9.13 -5.03
CA GLU A 174 1.30 9.98 -6.11
C GLU A 174 0.82 9.55 -7.52
N LEU A 175 0.43 8.28 -7.70
CA LEU A 175 -0.05 7.73 -8.97
C LEU A 175 -1.49 7.18 -8.87
N PRO A 176 -2.46 7.90 -8.28
CA PRO A 176 -3.79 7.34 -7.99
C PRO A 176 -4.57 6.93 -9.25
N GLY A 177 -4.29 7.58 -10.39
CA GLY A 177 -4.91 7.23 -11.68
C GLY A 177 -4.38 5.95 -12.33
N LEU A 178 -3.24 5.43 -11.86
CA LEU A 178 -2.63 4.19 -12.36
C LEU A 178 -2.69 3.04 -11.34
N LEU A 179 -2.77 3.38 -10.05
CA LEU A 179 -2.70 2.48 -8.91
C LEU A 179 -4.00 2.56 -8.11
N TYR A 180 -5.06 2.00 -8.67
CA TYR A 180 -6.38 1.98 -8.03
C TYR A 180 -6.39 0.98 -6.86
N ILE A 181 -6.75 1.46 -5.66
CA ILE A 181 -6.62 0.69 -4.42
C ILE A 181 -7.39 -0.65 -4.46
N PRO A 182 -8.64 -0.73 -4.95
CA PRO A 182 -9.34 -2.00 -5.03
C PRO A 182 -8.66 -3.04 -5.94
N ASP A 183 -8.08 -2.62 -7.07
CA ASP A 183 -7.33 -3.52 -7.95
C ASP A 183 -6.04 -4.01 -7.26
N ILE A 184 -5.37 -3.13 -6.52
CA ILE A 184 -4.22 -3.50 -5.69
C ILE A 184 -4.67 -4.46 -4.58
N ALA A 185 -5.82 -4.24 -3.95
CA ALA A 185 -6.32 -5.08 -2.88
C ALA A 185 -6.55 -6.52 -3.35
N GLU A 186 -7.14 -6.73 -4.53
CA GLU A 186 -7.23 -8.06 -5.14
C GLU A 186 -5.84 -8.63 -5.39
N ALA A 187 -4.93 -7.84 -5.96
CA ALA A 187 -3.57 -8.31 -6.23
C ALA A 187 -2.84 -8.78 -4.96
N LEU A 188 -2.99 -8.04 -3.87
CA LEU A 188 -2.39 -8.36 -2.58
C LEU A 188 -2.95 -9.65 -1.96
N LEU A 189 -4.15 -10.12 -2.33
CA LEU A 189 -4.66 -11.39 -1.80
C LEU A 189 -3.85 -12.61 -2.28
N HIS A 190 -3.11 -12.47 -3.36
CA HIS A 190 -2.38 -13.58 -3.99
C HIS A 190 -0.89 -13.60 -3.66
N ILE A 191 -0.38 -12.63 -2.88
CA ILE A 191 1.03 -12.55 -2.52
C ILE A 191 1.28 -12.80 -1.03
N PRO A 192 2.47 -13.32 -0.67
CA PRO A 192 2.92 -13.38 0.71
C PRO A 192 2.87 -12.01 1.38
N ASN A 193 2.48 -11.97 2.65
CA ASN A 193 2.32 -10.73 3.43
C ASN A 193 1.32 -9.71 2.83
N GLY A 194 0.50 -10.07 1.84
CA GLY A 194 -0.36 -9.09 1.19
C GLY A 194 -1.44 -8.48 2.09
N ILE A 195 -1.98 -9.22 3.07
CA ILE A 195 -2.89 -8.64 4.09
C ILE A 195 -2.19 -7.55 4.92
N TYR A 196 -0.90 -7.73 5.22
CA TYR A 196 -0.10 -6.71 5.92
C TYR A 196 -0.05 -5.41 5.12
N LEU A 197 0.31 -5.55 3.84
CA LEU A 197 0.43 -4.44 2.89
C LEU A 197 -0.93 -3.78 2.65
N LEU A 198 -2.01 -4.56 2.58
CA LEU A 198 -3.37 -4.05 2.42
C LEU A 198 -3.81 -3.21 3.63
N CYS A 199 -3.56 -3.69 4.85
CA CYS A 199 -3.85 -2.91 6.05
C CYS A 199 -3.04 -1.61 6.08
N ARG A 200 -1.76 -1.64 5.70
CA ARG A 200 -0.92 -0.44 5.59
C ARG A 200 -1.45 0.54 4.54
N LEU A 201 -1.81 0.05 3.37
CA LEU A 201 -2.35 0.85 2.27
C LEU A 201 -3.65 1.55 2.69
N VAL A 202 -4.61 0.79 3.24
CA VAL A 202 -5.90 1.35 3.68
C VAL A 202 -5.72 2.31 4.85
N ALA A 203 -4.77 2.07 5.77
CA ALA A 203 -4.47 3.00 6.86
C ALA A 203 -3.87 4.33 6.38
N ASN A 204 -3.16 4.34 5.25
CA ASN A 204 -2.60 5.55 4.65
C ASN A 204 -3.56 6.24 3.66
N SER A 205 -4.63 5.54 3.25
CA SER A 205 -5.75 6.10 2.46
C SER A 205 -7.10 5.71 3.09
N PRO A 206 -7.45 6.20 4.30
CA PRO A 206 -8.59 5.70 5.08
C PRO A 206 -9.95 5.76 4.38
N ASP A 207 -10.13 6.73 3.48
CA ASP A 207 -11.36 6.91 2.71
C ASP A 207 -11.65 5.71 1.76
N SER A 208 -10.62 4.96 1.38
CA SER A 208 -10.74 3.76 0.54
C SER A 208 -11.35 2.55 1.24
N PHE A 209 -11.47 2.58 2.58
CA PHE A 209 -11.87 1.41 3.38
C PHE A 209 -13.17 0.77 2.89
N GLN A 210 -14.20 1.58 2.66
CA GLN A 210 -15.52 1.10 2.25
C GLN A 210 -15.51 0.46 0.87
N GLU A 211 -14.78 1.09 -0.05
CA GLU A 211 -14.65 0.65 -1.43
C GLU A 211 -13.89 -0.68 -1.50
N VAL A 212 -12.75 -0.77 -0.81
CA VAL A 212 -11.98 -2.02 -0.69
C VAL A 212 -12.84 -3.15 -0.13
N CYS A 213 -13.54 -2.91 1.00
CA CYS A 213 -14.39 -3.95 1.57
C CYS A 213 -15.51 -4.37 0.61
N ALA A 214 -16.14 -3.42 -0.08
CA ALA A 214 -17.20 -3.71 -1.04
C ALA A 214 -16.68 -4.53 -2.24
N THR A 215 -15.51 -4.19 -2.78
CA THR A 215 -14.87 -4.95 -3.87
C THR A 215 -14.53 -6.37 -3.44
N LEU A 216 -13.89 -6.53 -2.27
CA LEU A 216 -13.55 -7.84 -1.74
C LEU A 216 -14.79 -8.72 -1.51
N ILE A 217 -15.91 -8.14 -1.06
CA ILE A 217 -17.18 -8.88 -0.92
C ILE A 217 -17.73 -9.26 -2.30
N THR A 218 -17.81 -8.29 -3.22
CA THR A 218 -18.42 -8.48 -4.54
C THR A 218 -17.69 -9.52 -5.38
N ASN A 219 -16.36 -9.57 -5.27
CA ASN A 219 -15.52 -10.54 -5.98
C ASN A 219 -15.41 -11.90 -5.24
N GLY A 220 -16.04 -12.03 -4.06
CA GLY A 220 -16.17 -13.30 -3.35
C GLY A 220 -17.28 -14.15 -3.96
N ASP A 221 -16.94 -15.22 -4.66
CA ASP A 221 -17.93 -16.21 -5.09
C ASP A 221 -18.35 -17.09 -3.89
N LYS A 222 -19.66 -17.31 -3.74
CA LYS A 222 -20.26 -18.15 -2.68
C LYS A 222 -19.83 -19.61 -2.77
N GLN A 223 -19.41 -20.07 -3.94
CA GLN A 223 -18.88 -21.43 -4.14
C GLN A 223 -17.40 -21.56 -3.75
N ASP A 224 -16.72 -20.44 -3.47
CA ASP A 224 -15.27 -20.34 -3.33
C ASP A 224 -14.83 -20.08 -1.86
N GLU A 225 -15.75 -20.03 -0.90
CA GLU A 225 -15.44 -19.75 0.53
C GLU A 225 -14.48 -20.77 1.16
N ASP A 226 -14.53 -22.03 0.72
CA ASP A 226 -13.65 -23.10 1.21
C ASP A 226 -12.31 -23.16 0.47
N SER A 227 -12.16 -22.44 -0.65
CA SER A 227 -10.91 -22.40 -1.39
C SER A 227 -9.83 -21.59 -0.65
N PRO A 228 -8.54 -21.80 -0.95
CA PRO A 228 -7.46 -20.99 -0.38
C PRO A 228 -7.66 -19.49 -0.64
N SER A 229 -8.17 -19.13 -1.83
CA SER A 229 -8.46 -17.75 -2.22
C SER A 229 -9.60 -17.15 -1.39
N GLY A 230 -10.72 -17.86 -1.26
CA GLY A 230 -11.85 -17.43 -0.43
C GLY A 230 -11.47 -17.27 1.04
N LYS A 231 -10.66 -18.19 1.59
CA LYS A 231 -10.12 -18.07 2.96
C LYS A 231 -9.27 -16.83 3.14
N MET A 232 -8.39 -16.52 2.18
CA MET A 232 -7.53 -15.35 2.24
C MET A 232 -8.35 -14.05 2.21
N ARG A 233 -9.36 -13.98 1.33
CA ARG A 233 -10.30 -12.86 1.23
C ARG A 233 -11.08 -12.64 2.53
N ILE A 234 -11.64 -13.71 3.11
CA ILE A 234 -12.35 -13.64 4.40
C ILE A 234 -11.39 -13.17 5.50
N GLN A 235 -10.14 -13.64 5.51
CA GLN A 235 -9.13 -13.21 6.47
C GLN A 235 -8.79 -11.72 6.29
N ALA A 236 -8.65 -11.24 5.06
CA ALA A 236 -8.43 -9.83 4.76
C ALA A 236 -9.58 -8.95 5.26
N LEU A 237 -10.83 -9.29 4.93
CA LEU A 237 -12.03 -8.59 5.40
C LEU A 237 -12.13 -8.56 6.93
N ARG A 238 -11.84 -9.69 7.60
CA ARG A 238 -11.81 -9.75 9.07
C ARG A 238 -10.73 -8.83 9.65
N THR A 239 -9.54 -8.82 9.05
CA THR A 239 -8.42 -8.00 9.53
C THR A 239 -8.71 -6.51 9.33
N LEU A 240 -9.26 -6.11 8.18
CA LEU A 240 -9.72 -4.75 7.92
C LEU A 240 -10.83 -4.33 8.89
N CYS A 241 -11.83 -5.18 9.13
CA CYS A 241 -12.88 -4.93 10.12
C CYS A 241 -12.34 -4.81 11.56
N GLN A 242 -11.33 -5.60 11.91
CA GLN A 242 -10.68 -5.47 13.21
C GLN A 242 -9.93 -4.15 13.36
N MET A 243 -9.30 -3.68 12.27
CA MET A 243 -8.64 -2.37 12.19
C MET A 243 -9.66 -1.22 12.25
N ASN A 244 -10.78 -1.30 11.55
CA ASN A 244 -11.85 -0.30 11.61
C ASN A 244 -13.14 -0.88 12.21
N LYS A 245 -13.19 -0.89 13.55
CA LYS A 245 -14.32 -1.48 14.29
C LYS A 245 -15.65 -0.74 14.09
N ALA A 246 -15.62 0.54 13.73
CA ALA A 246 -16.83 1.35 13.55
C ALA A 246 -17.67 0.87 12.36
N GLU A 247 -17.03 0.30 11.34
CA GLU A 247 -17.65 -0.08 10.08
C GLU A 247 -18.06 -1.56 10.01
N ILE A 248 -17.86 -2.35 11.07
CA ILE A 248 -18.15 -3.80 11.06
C ILE A 248 -19.60 -4.09 10.64
N LEU A 249 -20.57 -3.38 11.20
CA LEU A 249 -21.98 -3.60 10.88
C LEU A 249 -22.32 -3.19 9.43
N SER A 250 -21.71 -2.11 8.95
CA SER A 250 -21.86 -1.61 7.57
C SER A 250 -21.33 -2.64 6.56
N VAL A 251 -20.12 -3.16 6.81
CA VAL A 251 -19.50 -4.20 5.97
C VAL A 251 -20.31 -5.50 6.01
N ARG A 252 -20.78 -5.92 7.19
CA ARG A 252 -21.62 -7.12 7.33
C ARG A 252 -22.97 -6.99 6.60
N GLY A 253 -23.53 -5.79 6.49
CA GLY A 253 -24.76 -5.57 5.74
C GLY A 253 -24.60 -5.73 4.22
N LYS A 254 -23.35 -5.68 3.72
CA LYS A 254 -23.02 -5.80 2.28
C LYS A 254 -22.63 -7.22 1.87
N ALA A 255 -22.21 -8.05 2.81
CA ALA A 255 -21.81 -9.46 2.60
C ALA A 255 -23.03 -10.39 2.64
#